data_AF-A0A5S5BYF5-F1
#
_entry.id   AF-A0A5S5BYF5-F1
#
_cell.length_a   1.000
_cell.length_b   1.000
_cell.length_c   1.000
_cell.angle_alpha   90.00
_cell.angle_beta   90.00
_cell.angle_gamma   90.00
#
_symmetry.space_group_name_H-M   'P 1'
#
loop_
_entity.id
_entity.type
_entity.pdbx_description
1 polymer ?
#
loop_
_entity_poly.entity_id
_entity_poly.type
_entity_poly.pdbx_seq_one_letter_code
_entity_poly.pdbx_strand_id
1 'polypeptide(L)'
;MTTTRIPASFQIATIALLGAALIAGGSASALAAGKPVHTYTAAPSQTAKTTVTAQSLNYESSLVSVKARIPVIRGMKDARYQAELNDIIARHAAEDIELLKQVARVDYAKAKKGGYPFHKYELVIDYAVHANTSGILSFELETYRSYDRGDRIDAYNVKDGAAASRMTLADLFGENYETVVNEAIRAQIAKKANAAVYAFEGISAEPTFYIEGKQAIVVFQKYEIAPGSEGAQSFAIAIPQGE
;
A
#
# COMPACT_ATOMS: atom_id res chain seq x y z
N MET A 1 31.02 -20.17 4.20
CA MET A 1 29.66 -20.70 4.06
C MET A 1 29.08 -20.86 5.46
N THR A 2 28.23 -19.92 5.87
CA THR A 2 27.62 -19.95 7.21
C THR A 2 26.16 -19.56 7.01
N THR A 3 25.31 -20.58 6.97
CA THR A 3 23.87 -20.45 6.76
C THR A 3 23.21 -20.08 8.09
N THR A 4 22.88 -18.80 8.25
CA THR A 4 22.06 -18.34 9.38
C THR A 4 20.60 -18.61 9.05
N ARG A 5 19.99 -19.53 9.82
CA ARG A 5 18.56 -19.87 9.74
C ARG A 5 17.71 -18.68 10.19
N ILE A 6 16.74 -18.30 9.36
CA ILE A 6 15.66 -17.37 9.71
C ILE A 6 14.67 -18.15 10.59
N PRO A 7 14.29 -17.68 11.79
CA PRO A 7 13.24 -18.33 12.56
C PRO A 7 11.87 -18.05 11.95
N ALA A 8 11.15 -19.14 11.70
CA ALA A 8 9.74 -19.14 11.33
C ALA A 8 8.86 -18.81 12.55
N SER A 9 7.61 -18.43 12.25
CA SER A 9 6.43 -18.26 13.12
C SER A 9 6.20 -16.89 13.75
N PHE A 10 5.62 -15.98 12.96
CA PHE A 10 4.71 -14.96 13.49
C PHE A 10 3.30 -15.55 13.52
N GLN A 11 2.83 -15.94 14.70
CA GLN A 11 1.42 -16.23 14.92
C GLN A 11 0.63 -14.91 14.84
N ILE A 12 -0.38 -14.90 13.98
CA ILE A 12 -1.34 -13.81 13.83
C ILE A 12 -2.10 -13.68 15.15
N ALA A 13 -1.81 -12.63 15.94
CA ALA A 13 -2.66 -12.26 17.05
C ALA A 13 -3.98 -11.72 16.49
N THR A 14 -5.01 -12.57 16.48
CA THR A 14 -6.39 -12.18 16.22
C THR A 14 -6.85 -11.22 17.32
N ILE A 15 -6.85 -9.92 17.05
CA ILE A 15 -7.48 -8.95 17.95
C ILE A 15 -8.99 -9.07 17.75
N ALA A 16 -9.65 -9.74 18.70
CA ALA A 16 -11.08 -9.94 18.75
C ALA A 16 -11.82 -8.60 18.93
N LEU A 17 -12.76 -8.31 18.01
CA LEU A 17 -13.76 -7.26 18.19
C LEU A 17 -14.82 -7.77 19.17
N LEU A 18 -15.04 -7.05 20.27
CA LEU A 18 -16.22 -7.25 21.12
C LEU A 18 -17.49 -6.94 20.31
N GLY A 19 -18.25 -7.97 19.97
CA GLY A 19 -19.65 -7.87 19.57
C GLY A 19 -20.54 -7.97 20.79
N ALA A 20 -21.27 -6.91 21.11
CA ALA A 20 -22.35 -6.96 22.10
C ALA A 20 -23.60 -7.58 21.45
N ALA A 21 -23.96 -8.76 21.92
CA ALA A 21 -25.22 -9.42 21.60
C ALA A 21 -26.39 -8.76 22.33
N LEU A 22 -27.50 -8.54 21.63
CA LEU A 22 -28.81 -8.38 22.24
C LEU A 22 -29.68 -9.58 21.84
N ILE A 23 -30.08 -10.32 22.86
CA ILE A 23 -30.87 -11.54 22.81
C ILE A 23 -32.35 -11.17 22.91
N ALA A 24 -33.16 -11.68 21.98
CA ALA A 24 -34.59 -11.99 22.13
C ALA A 24 -34.95 -12.87 20.92
N GLY A 25 -35.54 -14.05 20.98
CA GLY A 25 -36.30 -14.78 22.00
C GLY A 25 -37.37 -15.57 21.22
N GLY A 26 -37.62 -16.83 21.57
CA GLY A 26 -38.88 -17.52 21.19
C GLY A 26 -38.79 -18.84 20.41
N SER A 27 -38.86 -19.93 21.19
CA SER A 27 -39.76 -21.09 21.06
C SER A 27 -39.61 -22.11 19.92
N ALA A 28 -39.47 -23.37 20.36
CA ALA A 28 -39.47 -24.62 19.58
C ALA A 28 -40.88 -25.12 19.20
N SER A 29 -40.99 -25.94 18.15
CA SER A 29 -41.75 -27.21 18.15
C SER A 29 -41.60 -28.06 16.85
N ALA A 30 -41.31 -29.35 17.08
CA ALA A 30 -41.79 -30.58 16.43
C ALA A 30 -41.68 -30.88 14.90
N LEU A 31 -40.78 -31.84 14.61
CA LEU A 31 -40.91 -33.05 13.77
C LEU A 31 -42.00 -33.13 12.68
N ALA A 32 -41.57 -33.18 11.42
CA ALA A 32 -42.22 -33.95 10.35
C ALA A 32 -41.14 -34.55 9.41
N ALA A 33 -41.21 -35.86 9.21
CA ALA A 33 -40.32 -36.63 8.36
C ALA A 33 -40.61 -36.36 6.87
N GLY A 34 -39.67 -35.70 6.20
CA GLY A 34 -39.58 -35.59 4.75
C GLY A 34 -38.11 -35.43 4.38
N LYS A 35 -37.60 -36.25 3.45
CA LYS A 35 -36.21 -36.15 2.99
C LYS A 35 -35.98 -34.74 2.41
N PRO A 36 -35.02 -33.94 2.91
CA PRO A 36 -34.70 -32.69 2.24
C PRO A 36 -33.89 -33.03 0.99
N VAL A 37 -34.54 -32.89 -0.17
CA VAL A 37 -33.84 -32.69 -1.43
C VAL A 37 -33.17 -31.33 -1.29
N HIS A 38 -31.86 -31.32 -1.03
CA HIS A 38 -31.07 -30.10 -1.13
C HIS A 38 -30.88 -29.78 -2.61
N THR A 39 -31.87 -29.12 -3.22
CA THR A 39 -31.59 -28.25 -4.35
C THR A 39 -30.71 -27.13 -3.84
N TYR A 40 -29.41 -27.17 -4.15
CA TYR A 40 -28.54 -26.02 -4.01
C TYR A 40 -28.95 -25.02 -5.08
N THR A 41 -29.99 -24.24 -4.83
CA THR A 41 -30.17 -22.97 -5.50
C THR A 41 -29.02 -22.11 -5.00
N ALA A 42 -27.97 -21.97 -5.81
CA ALA A 42 -26.95 -20.96 -5.56
C ALA A 42 -27.68 -19.61 -5.50
N ALA A 43 -27.80 -19.05 -4.29
CA ALA A 43 -28.24 -17.69 -4.12
C ALA A 43 -27.31 -16.81 -4.98
N PRO A 44 -27.83 -15.78 -5.68
CA PRO A 44 -26.98 -14.90 -6.44
C PRO A 44 -25.95 -14.32 -5.48
N SER A 45 -24.67 -14.65 -5.70
CA SER A 45 -23.56 -14.03 -4.99
C SER A 45 -23.69 -12.53 -5.22
N GLN A 46 -24.21 -11.82 -4.22
CA GLN A 46 -24.13 -10.37 -4.18
C GLN A 46 -22.64 -10.05 -4.31
N THR A 47 -22.27 -9.53 -5.48
CA THR A 47 -20.92 -9.08 -5.78
C THR A 47 -20.57 -8.00 -4.76
N ALA A 48 -19.86 -8.37 -3.70
CA ALA A 48 -19.27 -7.41 -2.80
C ALA A 48 -18.38 -6.50 -3.64
N LYS A 49 -18.65 -5.20 -3.62
CA LYS A 49 -17.81 -4.20 -4.29
C LYS A 49 -16.49 -4.12 -3.52
N THR A 50 -15.36 -4.13 -4.21
CA THR A 50 -14.05 -3.94 -3.59
C THR A 50 -13.99 -2.61 -2.86
N THR A 51 -13.52 -2.63 -1.61
CA THR A 51 -13.40 -1.46 -0.74
C THR A 51 -12.01 -1.43 -0.11
N VAL A 52 -11.51 -0.22 0.12
CA VAL A 52 -10.25 0.00 0.85
C VAL A 52 -10.56 0.87 2.05
N THR A 53 -10.28 0.36 3.24
CA THR A 53 -10.52 1.06 4.51
C THR A 53 -9.24 1.15 5.32
N ALA A 54 -9.12 2.18 6.14
CA ALA A 54 -7.97 2.34 7.04
C ALA A 54 -8.09 1.39 8.24
N GLN A 55 -7.01 0.67 8.54
CA GLN A 55 -6.71 0.21 9.88
C GLN A 55 -5.74 1.20 10.51
N SER A 56 -6.20 1.93 11.52
CA SER A 56 -5.35 2.89 12.24
C SER A 56 -4.50 2.20 13.31
N LEU A 57 -3.21 2.50 13.31
CA LEU A 57 -2.27 2.12 14.36
C LEU A 57 -1.58 3.39 14.85
N ASN A 58 -1.92 3.77 16.08
CA ASN A 58 -1.30 4.90 16.76
C ASN A 58 -0.51 4.37 17.95
N TYR A 59 0.75 4.76 18.07
CA TYR A 59 1.62 4.35 19.17
C TYR A 59 2.46 5.54 19.64
N GLU A 60 2.51 5.74 20.95
CA GLU A 60 3.20 6.88 21.56
C GLU A 60 4.06 6.39 22.73
N SER A 61 5.30 6.88 22.81
CA SER A 61 6.23 6.60 23.90
C SER A 61 7.17 7.78 24.12
N SER A 62 8.12 7.69 25.06
CA SER A 62 9.16 8.71 25.23
C SER A 62 10.14 8.78 24.04
N LEU A 63 10.30 7.68 23.29
CA LEU A 63 11.27 7.59 22.20
C LEU A 63 10.68 7.79 20.82
N VAL A 64 9.44 7.35 20.60
CA VAL A 64 8.78 7.41 19.28
C VAL A 64 7.30 7.79 19.35
N SER A 65 6.81 8.40 18.28
CA SER A 65 5.41 8.65 17.91
C SER A 65 5.12 7.96 16.56
N VAL A 66 4.04 7.21 16.47
CA VAL A 66 3.58 6.54 15.25
C VAL A 66 2.14 6.92 15.01
N LYS A 67 1.84 7.38 13.79
CA LYS A 67 0.48 7.60 13.29
C LYS A 67 0.35 6.91 11.94
N ALA A 68 -0.23 5.72 11.91
CA ALA A 68 -0.33 4.94 10.69
C ALA A 68 -1.80 4.70 10.32
N ARG A 69 -2.17 5.04 9.08
CA ARG A 69 -3.40 4.60 8.41
C ARG A 69 -3.02 3.55 7.37
N ILE A 70 -3.15 2.27 7.72
CA ILE A 70 -2.74 1.16 6.86
C ILE A 70 -3.97 0.71 6.05
N PRO A 71 -3.93 0.69 4.70
CA PRO A 71 -5.08 0.27 3.91
C PRO A 71 -5.33 -1.23 4.06
N VAL A 72 -6.60 -1.59 4.19
CA VAL A 72 -7.10 -2.96 4.20
C VAL A 72 -8.14 -3.11 3.11
N ILE A 73 -7.85 -4.01 2.18
CA ILE A 73 -8.69 -4.31 1.03
C ILE A 73 -9.68 -5.41 1.39
N ARG A 74 -10.96 -5.21 1.04
CA ARG A 74 -12.03 -6.20 1.23
C ARG A 74 -12.94 -6.26 0.00
N GLY A 75 -13.46 -7.45 -0.27
CA GLY A 75 -14.46 -7.67 -1.32
C GLY A 75 -13.89 -7.96 -2.71
N MET A 76 -12.58 -8.18 -2.83
CA MET A 76 -11.99 -8.65 -4.10
C MET A 76 -12.55 -10.03 -4.46
N LYS A 77 -12.66 -10.30 -5.77
CA LYS A 77 -13.10 -11.60 -6.27
C LYS A 77 -12.04 -12.69 -6.03
N ASP A 78 -10.77 -12.34 -6.19
CA ASP A 78 -9.64 -13.21 -5.87
C ASP A 78 -9.25 -13.04 -4.39
N ALA A 79 -9.83 -13.87 -3.53
CA ALA A 79 -9.59 -13.83 -2.08
C ALA A 79 -8.14 -14.16 -1.71
N ARG A 80 -7.43 -14.95 -2.53
CA ARG A 80 -6.03 -15.31 -2.29
C ARG A 80 -5.14 -14.09 -2.52
N TYR A 81 -5.30 -13.44 -3.67
CA TYR A 81 -4.55 -12.23 -3.99
C TYR A 81 -4.86 -11.10 -2.98
N GLN A 82 -6.12 -10.95 -2.56
CA GLN A 82 -6.49 -9.99 -1.52
C GLN A 82 -5.73 -10.22 -0.21
N ALA A 83 -5.68 -11.48 0.25
CA ALA A 83 -4.99 -11.83 1.48
C ALA A 83 -3.48 -11.55 1.35
N GLU A 84 -2.87 -11.94 0.23
CA GLU A 84 -1.46 -11.71 -0.07
C GLU A 84 -1.11 -10.21 -0.10
N LEU A 85 -1.91 -9.40 -0.78
CA LEU A 85 -1.68 -7.96 -0.88
C LEU A 85 -1.84 -7.25 0.47
N ASN A 86 -2.90 -7.56 1.23
CA ASN A 86 -3.08 -7.02 2.59
C ASN A 86 -1.90 -7.40 3.51
N ASP A 87 -1.39 -8.62 3.39
CA ASP A 87 -0.28 -9.14 4.18
C ASP A 87 1.05 -8.46 3.80
N ILE A 88 1.32 -8.22 2.51
CA ILE A 88 2.48 -7.42 2.05
C ILE A 88 2.43 -6.01 2.64
N ILE A 89 1.28 -5.33 2.51
CA ILE A 89 1.09 -3.96 3.01
C ILE A 89 1.30 -3.91 4.53
N ALA A 90 0.70 -4.85 5.27
CA ALA A 90 0.83 -4.91 6.72
C ALA A 90 2.27 -5.19 7.16
N ARG A 91 2.99 -6.07 6.46
CA ARG A 91 4.40 -6.35 6.74
C ARG A 91 5.28 -5.13 6.54
N HIS A 92 5.17 -4.43 5.42
CA HIS A 92 5.99 -3.23 5.16
C HIS A 92 5.75 -2.17 6.24
N ALA A 93 4.49 -1.90 6.60
CA ALA A 93 4.17 -0.96 7.67
C ALA A 93 4.75 -1.41 9.04
N ALA A 94 4.68 -2.71 9.35
CA ALA A 94 5.26 -3.25 10.58
C ALA A 94 6.79 -3.15 10.61
N GLU A 95 7.46 -3.40 9.48
CA GLU A 95 8.90 -3.26 9.33
C GLU A 95 9.36 -1.81 9.53
N ASP A 96 8.65 -0.83 8.95
CA ASP A 96 8.93 0.59 9.15
C ASP A 96 8.77 1.01 10.63
N ILE A 97 7.73 0.51 11.31
CA ILE A 97 7.49 0.77 12.74
C ILE A 97 8.59 0.16 13.61
N GLU A 98 9.01 -1.07 13.35
CA GLU A 98 10.06 -1.73 14.12
C GLU A 98 11.43 -1.10 13.86
N LEU A 99 11.72 -0.71 12.63
CA LEU A 99 12.93 0.03 12.28
C LEU A 99 13.00 1.36 13.04
N LEU A 100 11.91 2.14 13.06
CA LEU A 100 11.82 3.38 13.84
C LEU A 100 12.17 3.13 15.32
N LYS A 101 11.57 2.12 15.95
CA LYS A 101 11.83 1.77 17.35
C LYS A 101 13.27 1.33 17.58
N GLN A 102 13.87 0.60 16.63
CA GLN A 102 15.27 0.18 16.72
C GLN A 102 16.22 1.38 16.64
N VAL A 103 16.04 2.24 15.64
CA VAL A 103 16.88 3.44 15.44
C VAL A 103 16.75 4.38 16.64
N ALA A 104 15.53 4.63 17.12
CA ALA A 104 15.29 5.47 18.29
C ALA A 104 15.98 4.94 19.56
N ARG A 105 15.95 3.61 19.80
CA ARG A 105 16.64 2.99 20.95
C ARG A 105 18.15 3.18 20.88
N VAL A 106 18.74 2.97 19.70
CA VAL A 106 20.18 3.10 19.48
C VAL A 106 20.62 4.56 19.67
N ASP A 107 19.89 5.49 19.06
CA ASP A 107 20.27 6.91 19.11
C ASP A 107 19.98 7.55 20.46
N TYR A 108 18.95 7.10 21.17
CA TYR A 108 18.74 7.48 22.57
C TYR A 108 19.91 7.03 23.47
N ALA A 109 20.42 5.81 23.29
CA ALA A 109 21.57 5.32 24.06
C ALA A 109 22.84 6.15 23.77
N LYS A 110 23.07 6.53 22.50
CA LYS A 110 24.16 7.44 22.11
C LYS A 110 24.00 8.83 22.73
N ALA A 111 22.79 9.39 22.70
CA ALA A 111 22.47 10.69 23.28
C ALA A 111 22.73 10.71 24.79
N LYS A 112 22.26 9.68 25.49
CA LYS A 112 22.51 9.52 26.93
C LYS A 112 24.00 9.42 27.25
N LYS A 113 24.78 8.66 26.48
CA LYS A 113 26.23 8.55 26.66
C LYS A 113 26.96 9.85 26.34
N GLY A 114 26.48 10.59 25.35
CA GLY A 114 27.07 11.85 24.92
C GLY A 114 26.62 13.10 25.69
N GLY A 115 25.63 12.97 26.58
CA GLY A 115 25.13 14.08 27.39
C GLY A 115 24.33 15.14 26.63
N TYR A 116 23.76 14.81 25.47
CA TYR A 116 22.91 15.71 24.68
C TYR A 116 21.45 15.24 24.67
N PRO A 117 20.47 16.14 24.47
CA PRO A 117 19.06 15.77 24.47
C PRO A 117 18.72 14.85 23.30
N PHE A 118 17.86 13.87 23.56
CA PHE A 118 17.22 13.07 22.52
C PHE A 118 15.84 13.65 22.21
N HIS A 119 15.58 13.88 20.94
CA HIS A 119 14.26 14.26 20.45
C HIS A 119 13.54 13.02 19.92
N LYS A 120 12.27 12.88 20.31
CA LYS A 120 11.40 11.79 19.89
C LYS A 120 11.34 11.68 18.37
N TYR A 121 11.39 10.47 17.84
CA TYR A 121 11.21 10.22 16.41
C TYR A 121 9.74 10.00 16.05
N GLU A 122 9.35 10.43 14.86
CA GLU A 122 8.00 10.29 14.32
C GLU A 122 8.02 9.44 13.05
N LEU A 123 7.01 8.58 12.94
CA LEU A 123 6.65 7.86 11.72
C LEU A 123 5.18 8.15 11.42
N VAL A 124 4.92 8.65 10.21
CA VAL A 124 3.56 8.82 9.70
C VAL A 124 3.41 7.93 8.48
N ILE A 125 2.38 7.10 8.46
CA ILE A 125 2.00 6.31 7.28
C ILE A 125 0.58 6.71 6.92
N ASP A 126 0.37 7.07 5.66
CA ASP A 126 -0.93 7.39 5.13
C ASP A 126 -1.16 6.76 3.75
N TYR A 127 -2.40 6.72 3.27
CA TYR A 127 -2.75 6.20 1.96
C TYR A 127 -3.81 7.04 1.25
N ALA A 128 -3.78 7.01 -0.08
CA ALA A 128 -4.78 7.62 -0.95
C ALA A 128 -5.22 6.64 -2.03
N VAL A 129 -6.53 6.51 -2.24
CA VAL A 129 -7.11 5.66 -3.31
C VAL A 129 -7.40 6.54 -4.51
N HIS A 130 -6.75 6.24 -5.64
CA HIS A 130 -6.86 7.02 -6.89
C HIS A 130 -7.81 6.36 -7.91
N ALA A 131 -7.92 5.03 -7.90
CA ALA A 131 -8.88 4.30 -8.71
C ALA A 131 -9.46 3.10 -7.95
N ASN A 132 -10.77 2.90 -8.04
CA ASN A 132 -11.48 1.71 -7.54
C ASN A 132 -12.74 1.46 -8.38
N THR A 133 -12.54 1.37 -9.68
CA THR A 133 -13.60 1.32 -10.69
C THR A 133 -13.16 0.45 -11.86
N SER A 134 -14.13 -0.15 -12.57
CA SER A 134 -13.88 -0.87 -13.83
C SER A 134 -12.87 -2.02 -13.72
N GLY A 135 -12.80 -2.69 -12.56
CA GLY A 135 -11.83 -3.78 -12.33
C GLY A 135 -10.39 -3.30 -12.15
N ILE A 136 -10.19 -2.01 -11.82
CA ILE A 136 -8.90 -1.45 -11.46
C ILE A 136 -8.99 -0.94 -10.02
N LEU A 137 -8.04 -1.39 -9.20
CA LEU A 137 -7.76 -0.80 -7.90
C LEU A 137 -6.35 -0.20 -7.95
N SER A 138 -6.24 1.09 -7.67
CA SER A 138 -4.97 1.82 -7.60
C SER A 138 -4.96 2.76 -6.40
N PHE A 139 -3.93 2.66 -5.58
CA PHE A 139 -3.73 3.49 -4.40
C PHE A 139 -2.25 3.59 -4.07
N GLU A 140 -1.87 4.66 -3.38
CA GLU A 140 -0.52 4.87 -2.86
C GLU A 140 -0.51 4.87 -1.33
N LEU A 141 0.67 4.61 -0.77
CA LEU A 141 1.01 4.81 0.62
C LEU A 141 2.20 5.76 0.71
N GLU A 142 2.05 6.82 1.49
CA GLU A 142 3.14 7.73 1.83
C GLU A 142 3.64 7.42 3.24
N THR A 143 4.96 7.26 3.38
CA THR A 143 5.63 7.01 4.65
C THR A 143 6.66 8.11 4.92
N TYR A 144 6.41 8.90 5.97
CA TYR A 144 7.31 9.92 6.48
C TYR A 144 8.08 9.41 7.70
N ARG A 145 9.40 9.64 7.72
CA ARG A 145 10.30 9.27 8.83
C ARG A 145 11.12 10.47 9.29
N SER A 146 11.01 10.80 10.57
CA SER A 146 11.69 12.00 11.09
C SER A 146 13.20 11.83 11.31
N TYR A 147 13.69 10.60 11.51
CA TYR A 147 15.08 10.33 11.92
C TYR A 147 16.09 10.54 10.79
N ASP A 148 15.67 10.35 9.53
CA ASP A 148 16.44 10.60 8.32
C ASP A 148 15.82 11.69 7.44
N ARG A 149 14.66 12.25 7.85
CA ARG A 149 13.83 13.16 7.02
C ARG A 149 13.51 12.54 5.66
N GLY A 150 13.32 11.22 5.67
CA GLY A 150 13.02 10.40 4.52
C GLY A 150 11.53 10.29 4.30
N ASP A 151 11.15 10.44 3.04
CA ASP A 151 9.80 10.27 2.52
C ASP A 151 9.86 9.10 1.53
N ARG A 152 8.89 8.18 1.60
CA ARG A 152 8.75 7.06 0.65
C ARG A 152 7.31 6.98 0.17
N ILE A 153 7.13 6.89 -1.14
CA ILE A 153 5.82 6.61 -1.75
C ILE A 153 5.84 5.19 -2.31
N ASP A 154 4.97 4.32 -1.81
CA ASP A 154 4.73 2.99 -2.35
C ASP A 154 3.39 3.00 -3.09
N ALA A 155 3.30 2.42 -4.29
CA ALA A 155 2.06 2.39 -5.05
C ALA A 155 1.65 0.95 -5.43
N TYR A 156 0.35 0.68 -5.33
CA TYR A 156 -0.22 -0.64 -5.55
C TYR A 156 -1.31 -0.54 -6.62
N ASN A 157 -1.10 -1.24 -7.74
CA ASN A 157 -2.03 -1.29 -8.87
C ASN A 157 -2.45 -2.73 -9.12
N VAL A 158 -3.75 -2.96 -9.22
CA VAL A 158 -4.34 -4.29 -9.30
C VAL A 158 -5.37 -4.33 -10.42
N LYS A 159 -5.25 -5.35 -11.28
CA LYS A 159 -6.33 -5.84 -12.13
C LYS A 159 -7.27 -6.67 -11.24
N ASP A 160 -8.33 -6.05 -10.74
CA ASP A 160 -9.31 -6.65 -9.83
C ASP A 160 -10.35 -7.49 -10.60
N GLY A 161 -9.91 -8.66 -11.04
CA GLY A 161 -10.70 -9.68 -11.73
C GLY A 161 -10.87 -10.96 -10.91
N ALA A 162 -11.48 -11.98 -11.51
CA ALA A 162 -11.60 -13.31 -10.89
C ALA A 162 -10.24 -13.98 -10.65
N ALA A 163 -9.26 -13.70 -11.50
CA ALA A 163 -7.84 -13.96 -11.28
C ALA A 163 -7.15 -12.60 -11.21
N ALA A 164 -6.94 -12.11 -9.99
CA ALA A 164 -6.36 -10.79 -9.81
C ALA A 164 -4.84 -10.83 -10.01
N SER A 165 -4.28 -9.72 -10.47
CA SER A 165 -2.83 -9.59 -10.65
C SER A 165 -2.37 -8.15 -10.50
N ARG A 166 -1.06 -7.97 -10.26
CA ARG A 166 -0.42 -6.66 -10.30
C ARG A 166 -0.56 -6.09 -11.72
N MET A 167 -0.97 -4.83 -11.80
CA MET A 167 -0.96 -4.08 -13.03
C MET A 167 0.39 -3.41 -13.23
N THR A 168 0.92 -3.48 -14.45
CA THR A 168 2.21 -2.92 -14.85
C THR A 168 2.01 -1.77 -15.85
N LEU A 169 3.06 -1.00 -16.13
CA LEU A 169 3.01 -0.01 -17.21
C LEU A 169 2.84 -0.68 -18.59
N ALA A 170 3.40 -1.87 -18.80
CA ALA A 170 3.20 -2.64 -20.03
C ALA A 170 1.70 -2.97 -20.25
N ASP A 171 0.94 -3.20 -19.19
CA ASP A 171 -0.50 -3.42 -19.29
C ASP A 171 -1.29 -2.18 -19.74
N LEU A 172 -0.74 -0.98 -19.48
CA LEU A 172 -1.37 0.30 -19.81
C LEU A 172 -0.93 0.84 -21.16
N PHE A 173 0.34 0.63 -21.53
CA PHE A 173 0.98 1.26 -22.69
C PHE A 173 1.47 0.27 -23.75
N GLY A 174 1.35 -1.04 -23.51
CA GLY A 174 1.82 -2.10 -24.41
C GLY A 174 3.32 -2.36 -24.32
N GLU A 175 3.86 -3.11 -25.27
CA GLU A 175 5.28 -3.54 -25.28
C GLU A 175 6.25 -2.35 -25.33
N ASN A 176 5.86 -1.23 -25.93
CA ASN A 176 6.68 -0.03 -26.06
C ASN A 176 6.53 0.95 -24.88
N TYR A 177 6.04 0.48 -23.72
CA TYR A 177 5.75 1.34 -22.56
C TYR A 177 6.96 2.18 -22.13
N GLU A 178 8.18 1.62 -22.17
CA GLU A 178 9.39 2.33 -21.75
C GLU A 178 9.65 3.55 -22.61
N THR A 179 9.58 3.41 -23.94
CA THR A 179 9.75 4.52 -24.88
C THR A 179 8.70 5.59 -24.64
N VAL A 180 7.42 5.20 -24.61
CA VAL A 180 6.29 6.13 -24.44
C VAL A 180 6.41 6.93 -23.14
N VAL A 181 6.68 6.25 -22.03
CA VAL A 181 6.76 6.86 -20.70
C VAL A 181 8.01 7.73 -20.57
N ASN A 182 9.17 7.25 -21.03
CA ASN A 182 10.41 8.02 -20.97
C ASN A 182 10.33 9.30 -21.80
N GLU A 183 9.78 9.24 -23.01
CA GLU A 183 9.61 10.42 -23.87
C GLU A 183 8.65 11.44 -23.23
N ALA A 184 7.52 10.97 -22.68
CA ALA A 184 6.57 11.82 -21.98
C ALA A 184 7.19 12.53 -20.77
N ILE A 185 8.00 11.82 -19.97
CA ILE A 185 8.69 12.39 -18.81
C ILE A 185 9.74 13.41 -19.26
N ARG A 186 10.58 13.10 -20.25
CA ARG A 186 11.57 14.05 -20.79
C ARG A 186 10.91 15.33 -21.31
N ALA A 187 9.80 15.19 -22.03
CA ALA A 187 9.05 16.34 -22.55
C ALA A 187 8.45 17.19 -21.43
N GLN A 188 8.05 16.60 -20.29
CA GLN A 188 7.57 17.32 -19.12
C GLN A 188 8.72 18.01 -18.35
N ILE A 189 9.85 17.32 -18.15
CA ILE A 189 11.05 17.90 -17.52
C ILE A 189 11.53 19.12 -18.31
N ALA A 190 11.61 19.03 -19.64
CA ALA A 190 12.08 20.12 -20.50
C ALA A 190 11.24 21.41 -20.41
N LYS A 191 9.98 21.32 -19.92
CA LYS A 191 9.09 22.47 -19.71
C LYS A 191 9.24 23.09 -18.32
N LYS A 192 9.96 22.46 -17.39
CA LYS A 192 10.18 22.99 -16.05
C LYS A 192 11.25 24.09 -16.08
N ALA A 193 11.04 25.17 -15.33
CA ALA A 193 11.99 26.29 -15.25
C ALA A 193 13.38 25.87 -14.72
N ASN A 194 13.42 24.83 -13.89
CA ASN A 194 14.62 24.26 -13.30
C ASN A 194 15.04 22.93 -13.96
N ALA A 195 14.69 22.68 -15.23
CA ALA A 195 14.99 21.42 -15.92
C ALA A 195 16.45 20.94 -15.78
N ALA A 196 17.41 21.87 -15.70
CA ALA A 196 18.84 21.57 -15.56
C ALA A 196 19.22 20.80 -14.27
N VAL A 197 18.37 20.78 -13.23
CA VAL A 197 18.65 20.02 -12.01
C VAL A 197 18.25 18.55 -12.10
N TYR A 198 17.53 18.15 -13.15
CA TYR A 198 17.04 16.79 -13.31
C TYR A 198 18.10 15.90 -13.98
N ALA A 199 18.37 14.74 -13.37
CA ALA A 199 19.27 13.70 -13.86
C ALA A 199 18.46 12.47 -14.32
N PHE A 200 17.50 12.66 -15.22
CA PHE A 200 16.62 11.58 -15.68
C PHE A 200 17.24 10.76 -16.82
N GLU A 201 17.62 9.52 -16.52
CA GLU A 201 18.20 8.58 -17.48
C GLU A 201 17.14 7.64 -18.10
N GLY A 202 16.05 7.39 -17.38
CA GLY A 202 14.94 6.54 -17.80
C GLY A 202 14.19 6.00 -16.58
N ILE A 203 13.01 5.42 -16.79
CA ILE A 203 12.31 4.65 -15.75
C ILE A 203 13.08 3.37 -15.42
N SER A 204 12.96 2.91 -14.18
CA SER A 204 13.42 1.58 -13.78
C SER A 204 12.55 0.48 -14.40
N ALA A 205 12.97 -0.78 -14.27
CA ALA A 205 12.18 -1.93 -14.74
C ALA A 205 10.84 -2.08 -13.99
N GLU A 206 10.79 -1.61 -12.74
CA GLU A 206 9.59 -1.60 -11.91
C GLU A 206 9.38 -0.21 -11.30
N PRO A 207 8.96 0.78 -12.10
CA PRO A 207 8.77 2.13 -11.60
C PRO A 207 7.58 2.19 -10.65
N THR A 208 7.64 3.09 -9.68
CA THR A 208 6.48 3.39 -8.84
C THR A 208 5.50 4.20 -9.66
N PHE A 209 4.23 3.78 -9.72
CA PHE A 209 3.19 4.55 -10.37
C PHE A 209 1.83 4.27 -9.75
N TYR A 210 0.88 5.18 -9.88
CA TYR A 210 -0.54 4.95 -9.60
C TYR A 210 -1.40 5.43 -10.77
N ILE A 211 -2.69 5.09 -10.77
CA ILE A 211 -3.63 5.40 -11.85
C ILE A 211 -4.64 6.39 -11.32
N GLU A 212 -4.72 7.54 -11.99
CA GLU A 212 -5.67 8.59 -11.68
C GLU A 212 -6.41 9.00 -12.96
N GLY A 213 -7.71 8.70 -13.00
CA GLY A 213 -8.53 8.91 -14.19
C GLY A 213 -8.00 8.16 -15.41
N LYS A 214 -7.56 8.90 -16.43
CA LYS A 214 -7.03 8.36 -17.71
C LYS A 214 -5.51 8.48 -17.80
N GLN A 215 -4.83 8.58 -16.66
CA GLN A 215 -3.40 8.83 -16.59
C GLN A 215 -2.73 7.81 -15.65
N ALA A 216 -1.53 7.39 -16.02
CA ALA A 216 -0.59 6.80 -15.08
C ALA A 216 0.27 7.93 -14.51
N ILE A 217 0.33 8.04 -13.18
CA ILE A 217 1.21 8.97 -12.49
C ILE A 217 2.45 8.20 -12.08
N VAL A 218 3.56 8.42 -12.79
CA VAL A 218 4.86 7.80 -12.47
C VAL A 218 5.57 8.65 -11.44
N VAL A 219 6.01 8.01 -10.35
CA VAL A 219 6.59 8.65 -9.17
C VAL A 219 8.07 8.25 -9.06
N PHE A 220 8.90 9.25 -8.85
CA PHE A 220 10.31 9.13 -8.51
C PHE A 220 10.50 9.62 -7.07
N GLN A 221 11.17 8.80 -6.27
CA GLN A 221 11.46 9.11 -4.88
C GLN A 221 12.34 10.37 -4.78
N LYS A 222 12.35 10.99 -3.60
CA LYS A 222 13.27 12.09 -3.30
C LYS A 222 14.71 11.64 -3.57
N TYR A 223 15.50 12.50 -4.23
CA TYR A 223 16.87 12.23 -4.70
C TYR A 223 17.02 11.29 -5.91
N GLU A 224 15.94 10.68 -6.42
CA GLU A 224 16.07 9.68 -7.49
C GLU A 224 16.48 10.31 -8.82
N ILE A 225 15.86 11.43 -9.19
CA ILE A 225 16.14 12.12 -10.47
C ILE A 225 16.41 13.61 -10.32
N ALA A 226 16.42 14.14 -9.09
CA ALA A 226 16.60 15.56 -8.81
C ALA A 226 17.10 15.79 -7.36
N PRO A 227 17.70 16.94 -7.03
CA PRO A 227 18.10 17.28 -5.67
C PRO A 227 16.91 17.22 -4.69
N GLY A 228 17.19 16.91 -3.42
CA GLY A 228 16.14 16.77 -2.40
C GLY A 228 15.31 18.02 -2.11
N SER A 229 15.74 19.20 -2.56
CA SER A 229 14.94 20.44 -2.52
C SER A 229 13.71 20.38 -3.41
N GLU A 230 13.73 19.54 -4.44
CA GLU A 230 12.59 19.31 -5.33
C GLU A 230 11.56 18.34 -4.72
N GLY A 231 11.93 17.58 -3.68
CA GLY A 231 11.10 16.52 -3.12
C GLY A 231 10.94 15.34 -4.07
N ALA A 232 9.94 14.49 -3.81
CA ALA A 232 9.53 13.44 -4.75
C ALA A 232 8.95 14.07 -6.03
N GLN A 233 9.21 13.45 -7.18
CA GLN A 233 8.75 13.94 -8.47
C GLN A 233 7.68 13.02 -9.04
N SER A 234 6.60 13.58 -9.56
CA SER A 234 5.57 12.83 -10.27
C SER A 234 5.31 13.39 -11.65
N PHE A 235 5.00 12.50 -12.59
CA PHE A 235 4.71 12.85 -13.98
C PHE A 235 3.46 12.11 -14.43
N ALA A 236 2.53 12.85 -15.03
CA ALA A 236 1.29 12.28 -15.54
C ALA A 236 1.47 11.87 -17.00
N ILE A 237 1.19 10.60 -17.32
CA ILE A 237 1.27 10.06 -18.68
C ILE A 237 -0.12 9.58 -19.09
N ALA A 238 -0.65 10.14 -20.17
CA ALA A 238 -1.97 9.79 -20.68
C ALA A 238 -1.99 8.35 -21.19
N ILE A 239 -2.89 7.53 -20.65
CA ILE A 239 -3.06 6.13 -21.05
C ILE A 239 -3.76 6.10 -22.42
N PRO A 240 -3.19 5.40 -23.43
CA PRO A 240 -3.84 5.22 -24.72
C PRO A 240 -5.26 4.69 -24.53
N GLN A 241 -6.23 5.38 -25.13
CA GLN A 241 -7.61 4.88 -25.17
C GLN A 241 -7.71 4.01 -26.42
N GLY A 242 -8.04 2.73 -26.26
CA GLY A 242 -8.38 1.91 -27.42
C GLY A 242 -9.58 2.53 -28.14
N GLU A 243 -9.48 2.67 -29.46
CA GLU A 243 -10.62 2.99 -30.33
C GLU A 243 -11.62 1.83 -30.38
#